data_AF-A0A485CRG0-F1
#
_entry.id   AF-A0A485CRG0-F1
#
_cell.length_a   1.000
_cell.length_b   1.000
_cell.length_c   1.000
_cell.angle_alpha   90.00
_cell.angle_beta   90.00
_cell.angle_gamma   90.00
#
_symmetry.space_group_name_H-M   'P 1'
#
loop_
_entity.id
_entity.type
_entity.pdbx_description
1 polymer ?
#
loop_
_entity_poly.entity_id
_entity_poly.type
_entity_poly.pdbx_seq_one_letter_code
_entity_poly.pdbx_strand_id
1 'polypeptide(L)'
;MQLKRVAEAKLPTPWGDFLMVGFEELATGQDHVALVFGDISGQSPVLARVHSECLTGDALFSLRCDCGFQLEAALSHIAEEGRGILLYHRQEGRNIGLLNKISRLCVAGSGL
;
A
#
# COMPACT_ATOMS: atom_id res chain seq x y z
N MET A 1 3.30 7.19 20.08
CA MET A 1 3.47 6.17 19.02
C MET A 1 2.17 5.38 18.95
N GLN A 2 1.45 5.42 17.82
CA GLN A 2 0.13 4.76 17.68
C GLN A 2 0.21 3.37 17.02
N LEU A 3 1.35 3.03 16.42
CA LEU A 3 1.61 1.75 15.76
C LEU A 3 2.70 0.97 16.51
N LYS A 4 2.60 -0.36 16.53
CA LYS A 4 3.67 -1.28 16.93
C LYS A 4 4.11 -2.11 15.72
N ARG A 5 5.42 -2.32 15.56
CA ARG A 5 5.95 -3.30 14.60
C ARG A 5 5.77 -4.70 15.17
N VAL A 6 5.14 -5.60 14.42
CA VAL A 6 4.75 -6.93 14.93
C VAL A 6 5.57 -8.07 14.32
N ALA A 7 5.90 -7.97 13.03
CA ALA A 7 6.58 -9.04 12.31
C ALA A 7 7.27 -8.48 11.06
N GLU A 8 8.19 -9.27 10.51
CA GLU A 8 8.75 -9.02 9.19
C GLU A 8 9.08 -10.31 8.44
N ALA A 9 9.05 -10.25 7.12
CA ALA A 9 9.37 -11.37 6.25
C ALA A 9 9.92 -10.89 4.90
N LYS A 10 10.64 -11.76 4.18
CA LYS A 10 11.00 -11.50 2.80
C LYS A 10 9.78 -11.68 1.89
N LEU A 11 9.58 -10.73 0.99
CA LEU A 11 8.58 -10.77 -0.06
C LEU A 11 9.29 -10.76 -1.43
N PRO A 12 9.46 -11.94 -2.06
CA PRO A 12 10.01 -11.99 -3.41
C PRO A 12 8.97 -11.45 -4.40
N THR A 13 9.40 -10.51 -5.24
CA THR A 13 8.56 -9.88 -6.29
C THR A 13 9.28 -9.93 -7.63
N PRO A 14 8.60 -9.63 -8.75
CA PRO A 14 9.27 -9.50 -10.06
C PRO A 14 10.39 -8.46 -10.09
N TRP A 15 10.38 -7.48 -9.18
CA TRP A 15 11.39 -6.43 -9.09
C TRP A 15 12.52 -6.74 -8.10
N GLY A 16 12.46 -7.89 -7.42
CA GLY A 16 13.43 -8.32 -6.41
C GLY A 16 12.80 -8.57 -5.04
N ASP A 17 13.67 -8.78 -4.04
CA ASP A 17 13.27 -9.07 -2.68
C ASP A 17 12.99 -7.78 -1.90
N PHE A 18 11.75 -7.61 -1.44
CA PHE A 18 11.40 -6.61 -0.44
C PHE A 18 11.45 -7.23 0.96
N LEU A 19 11.82 -6.42 1.95
CA LEU A 19 11.51 -6.71 3.35
C LEU A 19 10.11 -6.16 3.64
N MET A 20 9.16 -7.07 3.87
CA MET A 20 7.81 -6.74 4.28
C MET A 20 7.76 -6.64 5.79
N VAL A 21 7.39 -5.47 6.31
CA VAL A 21 7.27 -5.18 7.75
C VAL A 21 5.81 -4.94 8.09
N GLY A 22 5.27 -5.73 9.01
CA GLY A 22 3.92 -5.59 9.53
C GLY A 22 3.87 -4.65 10.74
N PHE A 23 2.90 -3.75 10.72
CA PHE A 23 2.55 -2.86 11.82
C PHE A 23 1.11 -3.10 12.25
N GLU A 24 0.83 -2.93 13.53
CA GLU A 24 -0.52 -3.01 14.11
C GLU A 24 -0.80 -1.72 14.87
N GLU A 25 -1.96 -1.13 14.64
CA GLU A 25 -2.43 0.04 15.37
C GLU A 25 -2.89 -0.33 16.78
N LEU A 26 -2.36 0.36 17.78
CA LEU A 26 -2.61 0.05 19.19
C LEU A 26 -4.07 0.28 19.61
N ALA A 27 -4.75 1.21 18.95
CA ALA A 27 -6.11 1.61 19.31
C ALA A 27 -7.19 0.72 18.66
N THR A 28 -6.94 0.23 17.45
CA THR A 28 -7.95 -0.45 16.62
C THR A 28 -7.60 -1.91 16.35
N GLY A 29 -6.33 -2.30 16.50
CA GLY A 29 -5.81 -3.59 16.05
C GLY A 29 -5.65 -3.68 14.54
N GLN A 30 -5.86 -2.58 13.80
CA GLN A 30 -5.75 -2.58 12.34
C GLN A 30 -4.30 -2.75 11.91
N ASP A 31 -4.08 -3.61 10.91
CA ASP A 31 -2.76 -3.87 10.37
C ASP A 31 -2.39 -2.90 9.22
N HIS A 32 -1.11 -2.60 9.11
CA HIS A 32 -0.51 -1.85 8.02
C HIS A 32 0.80 -2.51 7.62
N VAL A 33 1.23 -2.30 6.37
CA VAL A 33 2.44 -2.94 5.84
C VAL A 33 3.39 -1.90 5.27
N ALA A 34 4.68 -2.05 5.51
CA ALA A 34 5.72 -1.37 4.76
C ALA A 34 6.51 -2.38 3.93
N LEU A 35 6.81 -2.05 2.69
CA LEU A 35 7.72 -2.80 1.83
C LEU A 35 9.00 -2.00 1.71
N VAL A 36 10.11 -2.54 2.19
CA VAL A 36 11.42 -1.91 2.18
C VAL A 36 12.28 -2.60 1.13
N PHE A 37 12.90 -1.81 0.24
CA PHE A 37 13.84 -2.30 -0.76
C PHE A 37 15.24 -1.76 -0.48
N GLY A 38 16.23 -2.64 -0.55
CA GLY A 38 17.63 -2.30 -0.29
C GLY A 38 17.92 -1.90 1.17
N ASP A 39 19.03 -1.20 1.36
CA ASP A 39 19.45 -0.67 2.67
C ASP A 39 19.03 0.79 2.83
N ILE A 40 18.04 1.03 3.69
CA ILE A 40 17.50 2.36 3.99
C ILE A 40 18.26 3.09 5.12
N SER A 41 19.34 2.52 5.65
CA SER A 41 20.19 3.17 6.66
C SER A 41 20.97 4.37 6.09
N GLY A 42 21.60 5.14 6.97
CA GLY A 42 22.40 6.32 6.61
C GLY A 42 21.62 7.64 6.64
N GLN A 43 22.24 8.70 6.10
CA GLN A 43 21.72 10.08 6.17
C GLN A 43 21.08 10.56 4.87
N SER A 44 21.30 9.86 3.76
CA SER A 44 20.70 10.22 2.47
C SER A 44 19.18 10.06 2.52
N PRO A 45 18.39 11.01 1.98
CA PRO A 45 16.95 10.88 1.87
C PRO A 45 16.53 9.53 1.26
N VAL A 46 15.44 8.96 1.75
CA VAL A 46 14.91 7.67 1.29
C VAL A 46 13.72 7.92 0.39
N LEU A 47 13.74 7.37 -0.82
CA LEU A 47 12.59 7.40 -1.71
C LEU A 47 11.43 6.64 -1.06
N ALA A 48 10.28 7.30 -0.91
CA ALA A 48 9.13 6.70 -0.27
C ALA A 48 7.83 6.98 -1.02
N ARG A 49 6.95 5.98 -1.07
CA ARG A 49 5.58 6.09 -1.55
C ARG A 49 4.60 5.75 -0.44
N VAL A 50 3.60 6.62 -0.24
CA VAL A 50 2.42 6.28 0.55
C VAL A 50 1.32 5.82 -0.40
N HIS A 51 0.85 4.60 -0.24
CA HIS A 51 -0.21 4.00 -1.03
C HIS A 51 -1.38 3.63 -0.12
N SER A 52 -2.53 4.25 -0.34
CA SER A 52 -3.76 3.87 0.36
C SER A 52 -4.37 2.64 -0.30
N GLU A 53 -4.69 1.63 0.50
CA GLU A 53 -5.32 0.38 0.05
C GLU A 53 -6.56 0.66 -0.81
N CYS A 54 -6.58 0.01 -1.97
CA CYS A 54 -7.69 0.03 -2.90
C CYS A 54 -7.88 -1.37 -3.45
N LEU A 55 -8.63 -2.23 -2.75
CA LEU A 55 -8.83 -3.63 -3.13
C LEU A 55 -9.24 -3.79 -4.60
N THR A 56 -10.17 -2.93 -5.04
CA THR A 56 -10.67 -2.96 -6.41
C THR A 56 -9.57 -2.70 -7.45
N GLY A 57 -8.69 -1.75 -7.21
CA GLY A 57 -7.62 -1.40 -8.15
C GLY A 57 -6.40 -2.31 -8.00
N ASP A 58 -5.98 -2.56 -6.76
CA ASP A 58 -4.74 -3.22 -6.42
C ASP A 58 -4.78 -4.74 -6.67
N ALA A 59 -5.94 -5.37 -6.48
CA ALA A 59 -6.07 -6.84 -6.57
C ALA A 59 -7.14 -7.32 -7.55
N LEU A 60 -8.17 -6.50 -7.84
CA LEU A 60 -9.31 -6.91 -8.68
C LEU A 60 -9.31 -6.28 -10.08
N PHE A 61 -8.19 -5.70 -10.51
CA PHE A 61 -7.97 -5.19 -11.87
C PHE A 61 -9.04 -4.17 -12.33
N SER A 62 -9.59 -3.38 -11.40
CA SER A 62 -10.61 -2.39 -11.70
C SER A 62 -10.10 -1.32 -12.66
N LEU A 63 -10.82 -1.14 -13.77
CA LEU A 63 -10.59 -0.05 -14.72
C LEU A 63 -11.22 1.29 -14.29
N ARG A 64 -11.94 1.32 -13.17
CA ARG A 64 -12.58 2.55 -12.63
C ARG A 64 -11.63 3.45 -11.83
N CYS A 65 -10.43 2.99 -11.56
CA CYS A 65 -9.39 3.72 -10.85
C CYS A 65 -8.02 3.24 -11.32
N ASP A 66 -6.99 4.07 -11.16
CA ASP A 66 -5.61 3.78 -11.53
C ASP A 66 -4.75 3.27 -10.36
N CYS A 67 -5.36 2.95 -9.21
CA CYS A 67 -4.61 2.57 -8.00
C CYS A 67 -3.67 1.37 -8.21
N GLY A 68 -4.12 0.33 -8.93
CA GLY A 68 -3.26 -0.81 -9.23
C GLY A 68 -2.04 -0.44 -10.08
N PHE A 69 -2.24 0.39 -11.10
CA PHE A 69 -1.14 0.92 -11.93
C PHE A 69 -0.18 1.79 -11.12
N GLN A 70 -0.70 2.63 -10.21
CA GLN A 70 0.13 3.46 -9.33
C GLN A 70 0.94 2.61 -8.34
N LEU A 71 0.37 1.52 -7.82
CA LEU A 71 1.06 0.58 -6.94
C LEU A 71 2.22 -0.09 -7.69
N GLU A 72 1.95 -0.63 -8.87
CA GLU A 72 2.94 -1.28 -9.72
C GLU A 72 4.09 -0.33 -10.10
N ALA A 73 3.75 0.87 -10.58
CA ALA A 73 4.74 1.88 -10.95
C ALA A 73 5.61 2.29 -9.76
N ALA A 74 5.03 2.44 -8.57
CA ALA A 74 5.80 2.79 -7.38
C ALA A 74 6.77 1.67 -6.97
N LEU A 75 6.35 0.40 -7.05
CA LEU A 75 7.23 -0.73 -6.75
C LEU A 75 8.39 -0.83 -7.75
N SER A 76 8.11 -0.66 -9.04
CA SER A 76 9.14 -0.63 -10.09
C SER A 76 10.15 0.49 -9.84
N HIS A 77 9.68 1.72 -9.62
CA HIS A 77 10.56 2.87 -9.40
C HIS A 77 11.42 2.73 -8.13
N ILE A 78 10.85 2.18 -7.05
CA ILE A 78 11.61 1.92 -5.82
C ILE A 78 12.70 0.87 -6.06
N ALA A 79 12.39 -0.17 -6.82
CA ALA A 79 13.37 -1.20 -7.16
C ALA A 79 14.47 -0.68 -8.10
N GLU A 80 14.11 0.16 -9.08
CA GLU A 80 15.05 0.83 -9.98
C GLU A 80 16.01 1.77 -9.24
N GLU A 81 15.52 2.51 -8.24
CA GLU A 81 16.36 3.32 -7.35
C GLU A 81 17.28 2.46 -6.47
N GLY A 82 16.93 1.19 -6.25
CA GLY A 82 17.68 0.24 -5.42
C GLY A 82 17.57 0.48 -3.91
N ARG A 83 16.88 1.56 -3.49
CA ARG A 83 16.68 1.95 -2.09
C ARG A 83 15.38 2.71 -1.92
N GLY A 84 14.42 2.16 -1.19
CA GLY A 84 13.17 2.87 -0.92
C GLY A 84 12.15 2.11 -0.09
N ILE A 85 11.02 2.77 0.15
CA ILE A 85 9.93 2.27 1.00
C ILE A 85 8.58 2.50 0.34
N LEU A 86 7.73 1.49 0.30
CA LEU A 86 6.30 1.65 0.03
C LEU A 86 5.51 1.40 1.32
N LEU A 87 4.75 2.40 1.76
CA LEU A 87 3.82 2.28 2.88
C LEU A 87 2.43 1.92 2.34
N TYR A 88 2.00 0.69 2.58
CA TYR A 88 0.67 0.19 2.26
C TYR A 88 -0.27 0.48 3.42
N HIS A 89 -0.93 1.63 3.33
CA HIS A 89 -1.82 2.14 4.35
C HIS A 89 -3.22 1.57 4.16
N ARG A 90 -3.61 0.66 5.05
CA ARG A 90 -4.89 -0.06 4.99
C ARG A 90 -6.08 0.80 5.38
N GLN A 91 -6.35 1.83 4.58
CA GLN A 91 -7.47 2.76 4.77
C GLN A 91 -8.35 2.78 3.52
N GLU A 92 -9.02 1.65 3.28
CA GLU A 92 -9.88 1.45 2.12
C GLU A 92 -10.93 2.56 1.95
N GLY A 93 -11.06 3.04 0.71
CA GLY A 93 -12.05 4.05 0.34
C GLY A 93 -11.89 5.40 1.05
N ARG A 94 -10.70 5.77 1.53
CA ARG A 94 -10.46 6.97 2.36
C ARG A 94 -11.19 6.88 3.71
N ASN A 95 -11.02 5.77 4.42
CA ASN A 95 -11.64 5.46 5.73
C ASN A 95 -13.15 5.23 5.74
N ILE A 96 -13.81 5.15 4.58
CA ILE A 96 -15.22 4.74 4.54
C ILE A 96 -15.38 3.22 4.54
N GLY A 97 -14.32 2.48 4.21
CA GLY A 97 -14.34 1.03 4.08
C GLY A 97 -14.91 0.54 2.75
N LEU A 98 -14.64 -0.73 2.43
CA LEU A 98 -14.98 -1.35 1.14
C LEU A 98 -16.49 -1.31 0.84
N LEU A 99 -17.33 -1.63 1.83
CA LEU A 99 -18.78 -1.70 1.63
C LEU A 99 -19.38 -0.35 1.23
N ASN A 100 -18.93 0.73 1.88
CA ASN A 100 -19.37 2.09 1.53
C ASN A 100 -18.79 2.57 0.20
N LYS A 101 -17.60 2.10 -0.18
CA LYS A 101 -17.05 2.35 -1.50
C LYS A 101 -17.91 1.68 -2.59
N ILE A 102 -18.32 0.43 -2.37
CA ILE A 102 -19.20 -0.31 -3.29
C ILE A 102 -20.56 0.36 -3.39
N SER A 103 -21.18 0.78 -2.27
CA SER A 103 -22.47 1.46 -2.32
C SER A 103 -22.41 2.77 -3.13
N ARG A 104 -21.33 3.55 -2.97
CA ARG A 104 -21.09 4.75 -3.80
C ARG A 104 -20.84 4.42 -5.27
N LEU A 105 -20.13 3.32 -5.57
CA LEU A 105 -19.93 2.84 -6.94
C LEU A 105 -21.24 2.37 -7.60
N CYS A 106 -22.18 1.81 -6.84
CA CYS A 106 -23.53 1.52 -7.31
C CYS A 106 -24.24 2.81 -7.69
N VAL A 107 -24.26 3.82 -6.80
CA VAL A 107 -24.91 5.12 -7.08
C VAL A 107 -24.26 5.82 -8.27
N ALA A 108 -22.94 5.85 -8.37
CA ALA A 108 -22.25 6.48 -9.51
C ALA A 108 -22.46 5.74 -10.85
N GLY A 109 -22.82 4.45 -10.81
CA GLY A 109 -23.14 3.66 -12.00
C GLY A 109 -24.61 3.70 -12.41
N SER A 110 -25.51 3.98 -11.46
CA SER A 110 -26.90 4.30 -11.72
C SER A 110 -27.02 5.79 -11.99
N GLY A 111 -26.99 6.19 -13.26
CA GLY A 111 -27.15 7.60 -13.67
C GLY A 111 -28.54 8.18 -13.33
N LEU A 112 -28.81 8.36 -12.04
CA LEU A 112 -29.86 9.21 -11.46
C LEU A 112 -29.22 10.47 -10.89
#